data_AF-A0A4U3CH00-F1
#
_entry.id   AF-A0A4U3CH00-F1
#
_cell.length_a   1.000
_cell.length_b   1.000
_cell.length_c   1.000
_cell.angle_alpha   90.00
_cell.angle_beta   90.00
_cell.angle_gamma   90.00
#
_symmetry.space_group_name_H-M   'P 1'
#
loop_
_entity.id
_entity.type
_entity.pdbx_description
1 polymer ?
#
loop_
_entity_poly.entity_id
_entity_poly.type
_entity_poly.pdbx_seq_one_letter_code
_entity_poly.pdbx_strand_id
1 'polypeptide(L)'
;MLPVTPFPPPPGPVGPPPSRRRAAWELGLAQGVYLLFLLPWFVLGVGGTMGLASWESDLAVLILLAWWIYPVVFVAGVAVSWSLFAGRLVTAARWVNLAPAPWVLLGLGLIVWILLAG
;
A
#
# COMPACT_ATOMS: atom_id res chain seq x y z
N MET A 1 -26.98 27.04 53.66
CA MET A 1 -26.08 26.95 52.50
C MET A 1 -26.12 25.51 52.01
N LEU A 2 -26.61 25.25 50.80
CA LEU A 2 -26.60 23.91 50.23
C LEU A 2 -25.17 23.58 49.76
N PRO A 3 -24.67 22.34 49.97
CA PRO A 3 -23.35 21.96 49.48
C PRO A 3 -23.36 21.98 47.96
N VAL A 4 -22.46 22.77 47.37
CA VAL A 4 -22.18 22.72 45.92
C VAL A 4 -21.40 21.45 45.68
N THR A 5 -22.06 20.41 45.17
CA THR A 5 -21.36 19.22 44.68
C THR A 5 -20.65 19.59 43.38
N PRO A 6 -19.33 19.35 43.26
CA PRO A 6 -18.61 19.61 42.01
C PRO A 6 -19.22 18.74 40.91
N PHE A 7 -19.61 19.36 39.79
CA PHE A 7 -20.00 18.60 38.61
C PHE A 7 -18.79 17.77 38.14
N PRO A 8 -18.97 16.47 37.83
CA PRO A 8 -17.89 15.68 37.26
C PRO A 8 -17.48 16.31 35.91
N PRO A 9 -16.17 16.36 35.61
CA PRO A 9 -15.71 16.89 34.34
C PRO A 9 -16.31 16.08 33.20
N PRO A 10 -16.67 16.72 32.07
CA PRO A 10 -17.18 16.00 30.92
C PRO A 10 -16.18 14.93 30.48
N PRO A 11 -16.65 13.75 30.06
CA PRO A 11 -15.76 12.71 29.55
C PRO A 11 -14.95 13.30 28.39
N GLY A 12 -13.62 13.16 28.48
CA GLY A 12 -12.70 13.61 27.44
C GLY A 12 -12.98 12.92 26.09
N PRO A 13 -12.40 13.41 24.99
CA PRO A 13 -12.60 12.82 23.67
C PRO A 13 -12.28 11.32 23.71
N VAL A 14 -13.29 10.48 23.50
CA VAL A 14 -13.10 9.03 23.46
C VAL A 14 -12.32 8.73 22.19
N GLY A 15 -11.04 8.39 22.35
CA GLY A 15 -10.18 7.98 21.25
C GLY A 15 -10.75 6.78 20.50
N PRO A 16 -10.31 6.52 19.25
CA PRO A 16 -10.78 5.36 18.50
C PRO A 16 -10.50 4.06 19.29
N PRO A 17 -11.39 3.06 19.21
CA PRO A 17 -11.22 1.81 19.94
C PRO A 17 -9.88 1.13 19.59
N PRO A 18 -9.26 0.39 20.52
CA PRO A 18 -7.92 -0.21 20.33
C PRO A 18 -7.80 -1.08 19.07
N SER A 19 -8.87 -1.80 18.71
CA SER A 19 -8.94 -2.63 17.50
C SER A 19 -8.81 -1.81 16.22
N ARG A 20 -9.39 -0.60 16.18
CA ARG A 20 -9.30 0.32 15.05
C ARG A 20 -7.90 0.90 14.94
N ARG A 21 -7.26 1.22 16.08
CA ARG A 21 -5.87 1.70 16.11
C ARG A 21 -4.90 0.64 15.56
N ARG A 22 -5.08 -0.61 15.98
CA ARG A 22 -4.27 -1.74 15.46
C ARG A 22 -4.46 -1.93 13.96
N ALA A 23 -5.70 -1.90 13.47
CA ALA A 23 -5.98 -2.03 12.05
C ALA A 23 -5.35 -0.89 11.22
N ALA A 24 -5.37 0.35 11.71
CA ALA A 24 -4.68 1.47 11.05
C ALA A 24 -3.17 1.21 10.92
N TRP A 25 -2.54 0.66 11.97
CA TRP A 25 -1.13 0.30 11.95
C TRP A 25 -0.82 -0.80 10.94
N GLU A 26 -1.65 -1.84 10.88
CA GLU A 26 -1.49 -2.94 9.91
C GLU A 26 -1.59 -2.42 8.46
N LEU A 27 -2.56 -1.53 8.19
CA LEU A 27 -2.71 -0.90 6.87
C LEU A 27 -1.49 -0.06 6.52
N GLY A 28 -1.09 0.85 7.42
CA GLY A 28 0.04 1.75 7.21
C GLY A 28 1.37 1.00 7.04
N LEU A 29 1.61 -0.05 7.84
CA LEU A 29 2.82 -0.86 7.74
C LEU A 29 2.90 -1.58 6.39
N ALA A 30 1.81 -2.23 5.97
CA ALA A 30 1.77 -2.91 4.68
C ALA A 30 1.97 -1.94 3.51
N GLN A 31 1.35 -0.75 3.56
CA GLN A 31 1.57 0.29 2.55
C GLN A 31 3.01 0.82 2.55
N GLY A 32 3.63 0.96 3.73
CA GLY A 32 5.04 1.30 3.85
C GLY A 32 5.94 0.26 3.17
N VAL A 33 5.68 -1.03 3.39
CA VAL A 33 6.40 -2.12 2.71
C VAL A 33 6.21 -2.06 1.19
N TYR A 34 4.99 -1.82 0.71
CA TYR A 34 4.71 -1.69 -0.72
C TYR A 34 5.39 -0.47 -1.33
N LEU A 35 5.47 0.66 -0.62
CA LEU A 35 6.23 1.84 -1.04
C LEU A 35 7.72 1.55 -1.20
N LEU A 36 8.31 0.82 -0.25
CA LEU A 36 9.71 0.39 -0.37
C LEU A 36 9.92 -0.49 -1.60
N PHE A 37 8.94 -1.32 -1.93
CA PHE A 37 8.97 -2.17 -3.12
C PHE A 37 8.70 -1.41 -4.42
N LEU A 38 7.98 -0.29 -4.34
CA LEU A 38 7.76 0.64 -5.44
C LEU A 38 9.06 1.27 -5.92
N LEU A 39 10.03 1.53 -5.03
CA LEU A 39 11.29 2.18 -5.36
C LEU A 39 12.14 1.40 -6.39
N PRO A 40 12.54 0.13 -6.14
CA PRO A 40 13.26 -0.65 -7.14
C PRO A 40 12.40 -0.92 -8.37
N TRP A 41 11.07 -1.01 -8.21
CA TRP A 41 10.14 -1.14 -9.33
C TRP A 41 10.14 0.09 -10.24
N PHE A 42 10.27 1.28 -9.67
CA PHE A 42 10.37 2.55 -10.41
C PHE A 42 11.69 2.63 -11.18
N VAL A 43 12.79 2.19 -10.57
CA VAL A 43 14.11 2.11 -11.22
C VAL A 43 14.06 1.13 -12.40
N LEU A 44 13.45 -0.05 -12.23
CA LEU A 44 13.30 -1.03 -13.30
C LEU A 44 12.33 -0.54 -14.39
N GLY A 45 11.23 0.12 -14.01
CA GLY A 45 10.27 0.69 -14.95
C GLY A 45 10.88 1.81 -15.79
N VAL A 46 11.53 2.79 -15.15
CA VAL A 46 12.17 3.93 -15.83
C VAL A 46 13.43 3.49 -16.58
N GLY A 47 14.28 2.67 -15.96
CA GLY A 47 15.46 2.11 -16.63
C GLY A 47 15.08 1.22 -17.80
N GLY A 48 13.99 0.45 -17.67
CA GLY A 48 13.39 -0.33 -18.74
C GLY A 48 12.85 0.54 -19.87
N THR A 49 12.07 1.59 -19.58
CA THR A 49 11.57 2.49 -20.64
C THR A 49 12.69 3.23 -21.35
N MET A 50 13.71 3.69 -20.63
CA MET A 50 14.88 4.36 -21.21
C MET A 50 15.75 3.40 -22.02
N GLY A 51 15.90 2.15 -21.58
CA GLY A 51 16.61 1.10 -22.33
C GLY A 51 15.85 0.64 -23.56
N LEU A 52 14.51 0.64 -23.51
CA LEU A 52 13.63 0.21 -24.61
C LEU A 52 13.51 1.22 -25.75
N ALA A 53 14.08 2.42 -25.61
CA ALA A 53 14.37 3.29 -26.75
C ALA A 53 15.27 2.62 -27.82
N SER A 54 15.86 1.45 -27.51
CA SER A 54 16.71 0.68 -28.42
C SER A 54 16.09 -0.64 -28.93
N TRP A 55 14.90 -1.06 -28.49
CA TRP A 55 14.35 -2.40 -28.78
C TRP A 55 13.01 -2.30 -29.54
N GLU A 56 13.00 -2.63 -30.83
CA GLU A 56 11.82 -2.68 -31.71
C GLU A 56 10.91 -3.91 -31.42
N SER A 57 10.61 -4.20 -30.16
CA SER A 57 9.83 -5.39 -29.76
C SER A 57 8.49 -5.01 -29.13
N ASP A 58 7.38 -5.34 -29.80
CA ASP A 58 6.01 -5.18 -29.30
C ASP A 58 5.79 -5.86 -27.93
N LEU A 59 6.47 -6.98 -27.70
CA LEU A 59 6.43 -7.72 -26.44
C LEU A 59 7.04 -6.92 -25.28
N ALA A 60 8.10 -6.17 -25.53
CA ALA A 60 8.74 -5.33 -24.51
C ALA A 60 7.86 -4.14 -24.10
N VAL A 61 7.09 -3.58 -25.05
CA VAL A 61 6.09 -2.52 -24.77
C VAL A 61 4.96 -3.05 -23.89
N LEU A 62 4.47 -4.26 -24.16
CA LEU A 62 3.44 -4.90 -23.32
C LEU A 62 3.95 -5.20 -21.91
N ILE A 63 5.18 -5.69 -21.78
CA ILE A 63 5.83 -5.93 -20.48
C ILE A 63 5.98 -4.62 -19.71
N LEU A 64 6.40 -3.54 -20.38
CA LEU A 64 6.48 -2.21 -19.79
C LEU A 64 5.13 -1.70 -19.30
N LEU A 65 4.09 -1.80 -20.13
CA LEU A 65 2.73 -1.39 -19.77
C LEU A 65 2.24 -2.17 -18.56
N ALA A 66 2.45 -3.49 -18.53
CA ALA A 66 2.15 -4.32 -17.38
C ALA A 66 2.96 -3.90 -16.13
N TRP A 67 4.20 -3.43 -16.32
CA TRP A 67 5.06 -2.92 -15.25
C TRP A 67 4.52 -1.64 -14.61
N TRP A 68 3.87 -0.77 -15.39
CA TRP A 68 3.22 0.46 -14.91
C TRP A 68 1.89 0.23 -14.21
N ILE A 69 1.29 -0.96 -14.32
CA ILE A 69 0.05 -1.28 -13.60
C ILE A 69 0.29 -1.29 -12.08
N TYR A 70 1.48 -1.68 -11.62
CA TYR A 70 1.78 -1.76 -10.19
C TYR A 70 1.60 -0.42 -9.43
N PRO A 71 2.24 0.70 -9.82
CA PRO A 71 2.03 1.97 -9.13
C PRO A 71 0.58 2.45 -9.18
N VAL A 72 -0.14 2.20 -10.28
CA VAL A 72 -1.56 2.54 -10.39
C VAL A 72 -2.40 1.73 -9.39
N VAL A 73 -2.20 0.41 -9.34
CA VAL A 73 -2.87 -0.49 -8.40
C VAL A 73 -2.53 -0.13 -6.95
N PHE A 74 -1.27 0.22 -6.68
CA PHE A 74 -0.84 0.65 -5.35
C PHE A 74 -1.56 1.94 -4.91
N VAL A 75 -1.54 3.00 -5.71
CA VAL A 75 -2.18 4.28 -5.38
C VAL A 75 -3.69 4.12 -5.23
N ALA A 76 -4.34 3.42 -6.16
CA ALA A 76 -5.77 3.14 -6.08
C ALA A 76 -6.11 2.30 -4.84
N GLY A 77 -5.33 1.25 -4.56
CA GLY A 77 -5.51 0.39 -3.41
C GLY A 77 -5.39 1.15 -2.08
N VAL A 78 -4.39 2.04 -1.96
CA VAL A 78 -4.22 2.92 -0.79
C VAL A 78 -5.45 3.80 -0.61
N ALA A 79 -5.88 4.53 -1.66
CA ALA A 79 -7.01 5.44 -1.59
C ALA A 79 -8.31 4.71 -1.20
N VAL A 80 -8.60 3.57 -1.82
CA VAL A 80 -9.79 2.76 -1.53
C VAL A 80 -9.71 2.15 -0.13
N SER A 81 -8.56 1.62 0.29
CA SER A 81 -8.37 1.03 1.61
C SER A 81 -8.63 2.04 2.73
N TRP A 82 -8.07 3.25 2.62
CA TRP A 82 -8.31 4.32 3.60
C TRP A 82 -9.76 4.83 3.59
N SER A 83 -10.39 4.89 2.41
CA SER A 83 -11.81 5.24 2.29
C SER A 83 -12.70 4.22 3.01
N LEU A 84 -12.46 2.92 2.81
CA LEU A 84 -13.17 1.84 3.49
C LEU A 84 -12.92 1.86 5.00
N PHE A 85 -11.68 2.14 5.42
CA PHE A 85 -11.32 2.26 6.83
C PHE A 85 -11.99 3.46 7.52
N ALA A 86 -12.11 4.59 6.80
CA ALA A 86 -12.87 5.76 7.26
C ALA A 86 -14.36 5.42 7.44
N GLY A 87 -14.93 4.66 6.49
CA GLY A 87 -16.29 4.11 6.52
C GLY A 87 -16.52 2.97 7.51
N ARG A 88 -15.55 2.64 8.39
CA ARG A 88 -15.61 1.55 9.38
C ARG A 88 -15.70 0.13 8.80
N LEU A 89 -15.43 -0.04 7.50
CA LEU A 89 -15.38 -1.33 6.81
C LEU A 89 -13.97 -1.95 6.91
N VAL A 90 -13.54 -2.27 8.13
CA VAL A 90 -12.15 -2.67 8.43
C VAL A 90 -11.70 -3.92 7.68
N THR A 91 -12.56 -4.94 7.57
CA THR A 91 -12.23 -6.19 6.86
C THR A 91 -12.03 -5.93 5.36
N ALA A 92 -12.92 -5.14 4.74
CA ALA A 92 -12.79 -4.77 3.34
C ALA A 92 -11.54 -3.91 3.09
N ALA A 93 -11.24 -2.97 3.98
CA ALA A 93 -10.03 -2.15 3.91
C ALA A 93 -8.75 -3.01 3.90
N ARG A 94 -8.68 -4.05 4.75
CA ARG A 94 -7.56 -5.00 4.78
C ARG A 94 -7.45 -5.81 3.48
N TRP A 95 -8.57 -6.32 2.95
CA TRP A 95 -8.58 -7.06 1.69
C TRP A 95 -8.07 -6.23 0.52
N VAL A 96 -8.56 -5.00 0.37
CA VAL A 96 -8.09 -4.09 -0.68
C VAL A 96 -6.61 -3.76 -0.51
N ASN A 97 -6.15 -3.63 0.74
CA ASN A 97 -4.74 -3.38 1.02
C ASN A 97 -3.83 -4.55 0.62
N LEU A 98 -4.35 -5.76 0.41
CA LEU A 98 -3.56 -6.89 -0.10
C LEU A 98 -3.43 -6.90 -1.63
N ALA A 99 -4.19 -6.05 -2.35
CA ALA A 99 -4.14 -6.01 -3.80
C ALA A 99 -2.72 -5.85 -4.38
N PRO A 100 -1.80 -5.05 -3.80
CA PRO A 100 -0.43 -4.93 -4.30
C PRO A 100 0.48 -6.14 -4.00
N ALA A 101 0.07 -7.07 -3.15
CA ALA A 101 0.93 -8.18 -2.68
C ALA A 101 1.43 -9.13 -3.80
N PRO A 102 0.64 -9.49 -4.82
CA PRO A 102 1.12 -10.34 -5.91
C PRO A 102 2.33 -9.76 -6.66
N TRP A 103 2.40 -8.43 -6.81
CA TRP A 103 3.54 -7.76 -7.45
C TRP A 103 4.81 -7.82 -6.59
N VAL A 104 4.67 -7.77 -5.27
CA VAL A 104 5.80 -7.97 -4.36
C VAL A 104 6.36 -9.38 -4.53
N LEU A 105 5.49 -10.40 -4.58
CA LEU A 105 5.92 -11.78 -4.80
C LEU A 105 6.60 -11.94 -6.17
N LEU A 106 6.04 -11.34 -7.22
CA LEU A 106 6.65 -11.34 -8.56
C LEU A 106 8.05 -10.73 -8.55
N GLY A 107 8.21 -9.55 -7.94
CA GLY A 107 9.51 -8.88 -7.89
C GLY A 107 10.53 -9.62 -7.02
N LEU A 108 10.10 -10.23 -5.91
CA LEU A 108 10.99 -11.08 -5.11
C LEU A 108 11.48 -12.28 -5.93
N GLY A 109 10.58 -12.94 -6.68
CA GLY A 109 10.95 -14.01 -7.59
C GLY A 109 11.94 -13.57 -8.66
N LEU A 110 11.74 -12.38 -9.24
CA LEU A 110 12.64 -11.80 -10.24
C LEU A 110 14.02 -11.50 -9.65
N ILE A 111 14.08 -10.90 -8.45
CA ILE A 111 15.34 -10.62 -7.74
C ILE A 111 16.11 -11.92 -7.49
N VAL A 112 15.43 -12.95 -6.93
CA VAL A 112 16.05 -14.26 -6.70
C VAL A 112 16.58 -14.86 -7.99
N TRP A 113 15.78 -14.81 -9.07
CA TRP A 113 16.21 -15.32 -10.38
C TRP A 113 17.45 -14.61 -10.91
N ILE A 114 17.50 -13.27 -10.86
CA ILE A 114 18.67 -12.48 -11.27
C ILE A 114 19.91 -12.89 -10.47
N LEU A 115 19.78 -13.06 -9.16
CA LEU A 115 20.89 -13.44 -8.29
C LEU A 115 21.41 -14.87 -8.54
N LEU A 116 20.57 -15.76 -9.08
CA LEU A 116 20.94 -17.14 -9.42
C LEU A 116 21.46 -17.29 -10.86
N ALA A 117 21.08 -16.38 -11.76
CA ALA A 117 21.46 -16.40 -13.17
C ALA A 117 22.79 -15.68 -13.46
N GLY A 118 23.25 -14.82 -12.56
CA GLY A 118 24.56 -14.16 -12.60
C GLY A 118 25.63 -14.94 -11.83
#